data_AF-A0A4Y2DQR5-F1
#
_entry.id   AF-A0A4Y2DQR5-F1
#
_cell.length_a   1.000
_cell.length_b   1.000
_cell.length_c   1.000
_cell.angle_alpha   90.00
_cell.angle_beta   90.00
_cell.angle_gamma   90.00
#
_symmetry.space_group_name_H-M   'P 1'
#
loop_
_entity.id
_entity.type
_entity.pdbx_description
1 polymer ?
#
loop_
_entity_poly.entity_id
_entity_poly.type
_entity_poly.pdbx_seq_one_letter_code
_entity_poly.pdbx_strand_id
1 'polypeptide(L)'
;MLWNILWIFHSSKSLEANVYLEKDIDLKLNDDLIISTFIKKLSTFDQCDQLYLLNAFKSISLCGNPEKEFLCFIVHEVFEVTFGKNALCHLSKEGAVVLACIMKKYPDLLTTLLKEVKVNADDSVNHSLVMFEELDLSEWIPKCDDIRFIREWLLELPLSSPKNFLGRMLLSKMNWDFSNQGELALPLELHRETAVLVLEAYMKFDRKGNEWSVSNGLAQMLQFATVGNYAREEEGFVPWAWDLLFSLKLHALDKKFPMWVQIYDGFLDIDFLPDPFEELWLQPLLNGYEEKHPVACYLFLVMTNIGHNVRRLMIEGLQCLTALVKSRQYLAAIQSLYYILPFFVKNSEELLSQTE
;
A
#
# COMPACT_ATOMS: atom_id res chain seq x y z
N MET A 1 -20.45 -19.36 -21.80
CA MET A 1 -21.80 -18.75 -21.90
C MET A 1 -21.77 -17.26 -21.57
N LEU A 2 -21.21 -16.84 -20.42
CA LEU A 2 -21.13 -15.42 -20.03
C LEU A 2 -20.34 -14.55 -21.03
N TRP A 3 -19.19 -15.03 -21.52
CA TRP A 3 -18.43 -14.37 -22.59
C TRP A 3 -19.27 -14.06 -23.84
N ASN A 4 -20.13 -15.00 -24.27
CA ASN A 4 -20.97 -14.83 -25.45
C ASN A 4 -22.04 -13.74 -25.22
N ILE A 5 -22.50 -13.56 -23.98
CA ILE A 5 -23.44 -12.49 -23.62
C ILE A 5 -22.74 -11.13 -23.74
N LEU A 6 -21.51 -10.99 -23.23
CA LEU A 6 -20.75 -9.74 -23.36
C LEU A 6 -20.39 -9.43 -24.81
N TRP A 7 -20.04 -10.45 -25.58
CA TRP A 7 -19.78 -10.29 -27.01
C TRP A 7 -20.97 -9.74 -27.80
N ILE A 8 -22.20 -10.08 -27.42
CA ILE A 8 -23.42 -9.49 -28.03
C ILE A 8 -23.50 -7.99 -27.76
N PHE A 9 -23.09 -7.52 -26.58
CA PHE A 9 -23.10 -6.09 -26.27
C PHE A 9 -22.06 -5.30 -27.11
N HIS A 10 -20.88 -5.91 -27.30
CA HIS A 10 -19.75 -5.30 -28.01
C HIS A 10 -19.85 -5.37 -29.54
N SER A 11 -20.51 -6.41 -30.08
CA SER A 11 -20.64 -6.56 -31.52
C SER A 11 -21.60 -5.51 -32.12
N SER A 12 -21.18 -4.92 -33.24
CA SER A 12 -21.96 -3.94 -34.02
C SER A 12 -22.81 -4.60 -35.10
N LYS A 13 -22.61 -5.90 -35.35
CA LYS A 13 -23.35 -6.66 -36.36
C LYS A 13 -24.69 -7.11 -35.77
N SER A 14 -25.78 -6.78 -36.46
CA SER A 14 -27.09 -7.38 -36.23
C SER A 14 -26.92 -8.89 -36.12
N LEU A 15 -27.45 -9.52 -35.05
CA LEU A 15 -27.54 -10.96 -34.78
C LEU A 15 -27.43 -11.85 -36.05
N GLU A 16 -26.23 -12.05 -36.57
CA GLU A 16 -25.99 -13.08 -37.56
C GLU A 16 -25.96 -14.40 -36.80
N ALA A 17 -26.57 -15.44 -37.38
CA ALA A 17 -27.06 -16.64 -36.71
C ALA A 17 -26.01 -17.52 -35.97
N ASN A 18 -24.77 -17.06 -35.79
CA ASN A 18 -23.64 -17.83 -35.26
C ASN A 18 -22.78 -17.10 -34.21
N VAL A 19 -23.30 -16.10 -33.50
CA VAL A 19 -22.58 -15.42 -32.38
C VAL A 19 -22.11 -16.40 -31.30
N TYR A 20 -22.82 -17.53 -31.12
CA TYR A 20 -22.48 -18.56 -30.14
C TYR A 20 -21.34 -19.52 -30.58
N LEU A 21 -20.86 -19.45 -31.81
CA LEU A 21 -19.77 -20.28 -32.36
C LEU A 21 -18.42 -19.56 -32.40
N GLU A 22 -18.37 -18.32 -31.90
CA GLU A 22 -17.18 -17.50 -31.99
C GLU A 22 -16.11 -18.03 -31.02
N LYS A 23 -14.94 -18.37 -31.57
CA LYS A 23 -13.77 -18.81 -30.80
C LYS A 23 -12.95 -17.58 -30.39
N ASP A 24 -12.23 -17.72 -29.28
CA ASP A 24 -11.28 -16.71 -28.78
C ASP A 24 -11.94 -15.34 -28.51
N ILE A 25 -13.19 -15.38 -28.00
CA ILE A 25 -13.99 -14.18 -27.67
C ILE A 25 -13.30 -13.32 -26.63
N ASP A 26 -12.68 -13.97 -25.64
CA ASP A 26 -11.85 -13.36 -24.61
C ASP A 26 -10.70 -12.54 -25.19
N LEU A 27 -9.98 -13.09 -26.18
CA LEU A 27 -8.88 -12.36 -26.84
C LEU A 27 -9.38 -11.18 -27.68
N LYS A 28 -10.52 -11.35 -28.37
CA LYS A 28 -11.12 -10.26 -29.17
C LYS A 28 -11.63 -9.12 -28.31
N LEU A 29 -12.28 -9.44 -27.18
CA LEU A 29 -12.84 -8.41 -26.30
C LEU A 29 -11.76 -7.56 -25.61
N ASN A 30 -10.53 -8.07 -25.49
CA ASN A 30 -9.38 -7.34 -24.96
C ASN A 30 -8.70 -6.39 -25.98
N ASP A 31 -9.28 -6.15 -27.16
CA ASP A 31 -8.77 -5.17 -28.13
C ASP A 31 -9.25 -3.75 -27.77
N ASP A 32 -8.32 -2.82 -27.56
CA ASP A 32 -8.59 -1.40 -27.27
C ASP A 32 -9.56 -0.74 -28.26
N LEU A 33 -9.54 -1.17 -29.53
CA LEU A 33 -10.46 -0.67 -30.56
C LEU A 33 -11.90 -1.12 -30.32
N ILE A 34 -12.09 -2.34 -29.81
CA ILE A 34 -13.40 -2.90 -29.50
C ILE A 34 -13.99 -2.18 -28.29
N ILE A 35 -13.20 -1.95 -27.24
CA ILE A 35 -13.64 -1.22 -26.05
C ILE A 35 -13.96 0.24 -26.39
N SER A 36 -13.11 0.91 -27.18
CA SER A 36 -13.37 2.28 -27.63
C SER A 36 -14.65 2.39 -28.46
N THR A 37 -14.94 1.39 -29.30
CA THR A 37 -16.18 1.32 -30.09
C THR A 37 -17.39 1.06 -29.20
N PHE A 38 -17.23 0.20 -28.21
CA PHE A 38 -18.26 -0.10 -27.22
C PHE A 38 -18.64 1.13 -26.41
N ILE A 39 -17.67 1.88 -25.86
CA ILE A 39 -17.94 3.09 -25.10
C ILE A 39 -18.66 4.14 -25.95
N LYS A 40 -18.25 4.32 -27.22
CA LYS A 40 -18.93 5.22 -28.17
C LYS A 40 -20.37 4.79 -28.47
N LYS A 41 -20.64 3.49 -28.52
CA LYS A 41 -21.99 2.95 -28.70
C LYS A 41 -22.81 3.17 -27.42
N LEU A 42 -22.22 2.86 -26.26
CA LEU A 42 -22.83 3.01 -24.95
C LEU A 42 -23.24 4.47 -24.66
N SER A 43 -22.45 5.45 -25.11
CA SER A 43 -22.76 6.88 -24.97
C SER A 43 -24.01 7.34 -25.73
N THR A 44 -24.50 6.55 -26.69
CA THR A 44 -25.74 6.85 -27.42
C THR A 44 -27.01 6.41 -26.69
N PHE A 45 -26.88 5.51 -25.73
CA PHE A 45 -27.99 5.07 -24.87
C PHE A 45 -28.28 6.10 -23.79
N ASP A 46 -29.48 6.02 -23.20
CA ASP A 46 -29.81 6.85 -22.05
C ASP A 46 -29.02 6.45 -20.81
N GLN A 47 -29.01 7.34 -19.81
CA GLN A 47 -28.27 7.09 -18.57
C GLN A 47 -28.83 5.88 -17.79
N CYS A 48 -30.12 5.57 -17.92
CA CYS A 48 -30.71 4.43 -17.22
C CYS A 48 -30.14 3.12 -17.76
N ASP A 49 -30.08 2.94 -19.08
CA ASP A 49 -29.51 1.77 -19.75
C ASP A 49 -28.02 1.58 -19.42
N GLN A 50 -27.27 2.69 -19.38
CA GLN A 50 -25.86 2.68 -18.97
C GLN A 50 -25.69 2.19 -17.52
N LEU A 51 -26.55 2.66 -16.61
CA LEU A 51 -26.57 2.21 -15.22
C LEU A 51 -27.04 0.76 -15.07
N TYR A 52 -27.99 0.31 -15.91
CA TYR A 52 -28.42 -1.08 -15.92
C TYR A 52 -27.27 -2.02 -16.31
N LEU A 53 -26.44 -1.63 -17.28
CA LEU A 53 -25.25 -2.38 -17.66
C LEU A 53 -24.27 -2.52 -16.49
N LEU A 54 -23.93 -1.42 -15.80
CA LEU A 54 -23.03 -1.48 -14.64
C LEU A 54 -23.59 -2.38 -13.52
N ASN A 55 -24.90 -2.32 -13.28
CA ASN A 55 -25.57 -3.20 -12.33
C ASN A 55 -25.61 -4.67 -12.78
N ALA A 56 -25.70 -4.93 -14.09
CA ALA A 56 -25.59 -6.27 -14.64
C ALA A 56 -24.19 -6.84 -14.42
N PHE A 57 -23.12 -6.08 -14.69
CA PHE A 57 -21.74 -6.47 -14.37
C PHE A 57 -21.57 -6.81 -12.89
N LYS A 58 -22.05 -5.93 -12.01
CA LYS A 58 -22.05 -6.19 -10.56
C LYS A 58 -22.76 -7.49 -10.22
N SER A 59 -23.97 -7.70 -10.74
CA SER A 59 -24.80 -8.87 -10.41
C SER A 59 -24.16 -10.16 -10.91
N ILE A 60 -23.62 -10.18 -12.13
CA ILE A 60 -22.93 -11.33 -12.70
C ILE A 60 -21.70 -11.67 -11.86
N SER A 61 -20.88 -10.69 -11.51
CA SER A 61 -19.69 -10.90 -10.69
C SER A 61 -20.01 -11.42 -9.29
N LEU A 62 -21.03 -10.85 -8.63
CA LEU A 62 -21.35 -11.18 -7.24
C LEU A 62 -22.19 -12.45 -7.08
N CYS A 63 -23.08 -12.77 -8.01
CA CYS A 63 -24.00 -13.90 -7.89
C CYS A 63 -23.66 -15.07 -8.83
N GLY A 64 -23.03 -14.78 -9.98
CA GLY A 64 -22.80 -15.78 -11.02
C GLY A 64 -21.62 -16.72 -10.76
N ASN A 65 -20.79 -16.44 -9.74
CA ASN A 65 -19.51 -17.12 -9.48
C ASN A 65 -18.70 -17.40 -10.76
N PRO A 66 -18.45 -16.36 -11.58
CA PRO A 66 -17.70 -16.53 -12.81
C PRO A 66 -16.23 -16.90 -12.54
N GLU A 67 -15.57 -17.41 -13.59
CA GLU A 67 -14.13 -17.67 -13.57
C GLU A 67 -13.31 -16.38 -13.43
N LYS A 68 -12.06 -16.52 -12.99
CA LYS A 68 -11.19 -15.39 -12.63
C LYS A 68 -10.87 -14.50 -13.82
N GLU A 69 -10.64 -15.11 -14.99
CA GLU A 69 -10.35 -14.43 -16.24
C GLU A 69 -11.50 -13.52 -16.65
N PHE A 70 -12.74 -13.99 -16.49
CA PHE A 70 -13.94 -13.21 -16.77
C PHE A 70 -14.13 -12.06 -15.78
N LEU A 71 -13.80 -12.28 -14.50
CA LEU A 71 -13.82 -11.21 -13.50
C LEU A 71 -12.79 -10.12 -13.81
N CYS A 72 -11.58 -10.50 -14.23
CA CYS A 72 -10.56 -9.55 -14.68
C CYS A 72 -11.07 -8.71 -15.84
N PHE A 73 -11.74 -9.34 -16.81
CA PHE A 73 -12.35 -8.64 -17.94
C PHE A 73 -13.42 -7.64 -17.50
N ILE A 74 -14.35 -8.03 -16.61
CA ILE A 74 -15.36 -7.11 -16.09
C ILE A 74 -14.71 -5.92 -15.37
N VAL A 75 -13.67 -6.17 -14.55
CA VAL A 75 -12.97 -5.09 -13.84
C VAL A 75 -12.32 -4.11 -14.83
N HIS A 76 -11.64 -4.64 -15.85
CA HIS A 76 -11.06 -3.85 -16.94
C HIS A 76 -12.13 -3.03 -17.67
N GLU A 77 -13.23 -3.66 -18.08
CA GLU A 77 -14.28 -3.00 -18.86
C GLU A 77 -15.00 -1.92 -18.05
N VAL A 78 -15.32 -2.19 -16.77
CA VAL A 78 -15.91 -1.18 -15.88
C VAL A 78 -14.94 -0.02 -15.69
N PHE A 79 -13.64 -0.30 -15.50
CA PHE A 79 -12.64 0.76 -15.38
C PHE A 79 -12.56 1.63 -16.65
N GLU A 80 -12.46 1.03 -17.83
CA GLU A 80 -12.36 1.78 -19.09
C GLU A 80 -13.62 2.60 -19.38
N VAL A 81 -14.81 2.05 -19.10
CA VAL A 81 -16.09 2.77 -19.27
C VAL A 81 -16.20 3.98 -18.33
N THR A 82 -15.65 3.90 -17.12
CA THR A 82 -15.91 4.89 -16.06
C THR A 82 -14.75 5.83 -15.74
N PHE A 83 -13.51 5.42 -16.02
CA PHE A 83 -12.28 6.16 -15.71
C PHE A 83 -11.23 6.17 -16.83
N GLY A 84 -11.38 5.31 -17.85
CA GLY A 84 -10.48 5.24 -19.01
C GLY A 84 -10.44 6.51 -19.86
N LYS A 85 -9.65 6.47 -20.93
CA LYS A 85 -9.41 7.66 -21.79
C LYS A 85 -10.68 8.22 -22.43
N ASN A 86 -11.61 7.36 -22.81
CA ASN A 86 -12.88 7.72 -23.45
C ASN A 86 -14.07 7.62 -22.47
N ALA A 87 -13.80 7.65 -21.17
CA ALA A 87 -14.79 7.35 -20.13
C ALA A 87 -16.07 8.20 -20.20
N LEU A 88 -17.15 7.59 -19.74
CA LEU A 88 -18.41 8.22 -19.42
C LEU A 88 -18.33 8.76 -17.98
N CYS A 89 -17.69 9.92 -17.79
CA CYS A 89 -17.35 10.45 -16.45
C CYS A 89 -18.56 10.61 -15.50
N HIS A 90 -19.78 10.77 -16.04
CA HIS A 90 -21.00 10.83 -15.23
C HIS A 90 -21.35 9.51 -14.53
N LEU A 91 -20.73 8.40 -14.93
CA LEU A 91 -20.87 7.08 -14.32
C LEU A 91 -19.76 6.76 -13.30
N SER A 92 -18.82 7.68 -13.05
CA SER A 92 -17.66 7.44 -12.19
C SER A 92 -18.05 6.99 -10.77
N LYS A 93 -19.10 7.58 -10.19
CA LYS A 93 -19.58 7.22 -8.86
C LYS A 93 -20.16 5.81 -8.82
N GLU A 94 -21.01 5.45 -9.77
CA GLU A 94 -21.60 4.11 -9.84
C GLU A 94 -20.55 3.07 -10.22
N GLY A 95 -19.63 3.40 -11.11
CA GLY A 95 -18.44 2.60 -11.44
C GLY A 95 -17.60 2.28 -10.21
N ALA A 96 -17.31 3.30 -9.40
CA ALA A 96 -16.59 3.14 -8.13
C ALA A 96 -17.31 2.15 -7.20
N VAL A 97 -18.63 2.31 -7.02
CA VAL A 97 -19.43 1.40 -6.18
C VAL A 97 -19.43 -0.03 -6.72
N VAL A 98 -19.53 -0.22 -8.04
CA VAL A 98 -19.48 -1.55 -8.67
C VAL A 98 -18.12 -2.20 -8.42
N LEU A 99 -17.03 -1.50 -8.72
CA LEU A 99 -15.67 -2.00 -8.50
C LEU A 99 -15.43 -2.31 -7.02
N ALA A 100 -15.83 -1.43 -6.10
CA ALA A 100 -15.71 -1.65 -4.67
C ALA A 100 -16.46 -2.90 -4.19
N CYS A 101 -17.68 -3.14 -4.70
CA CYS A 101 -18.42 -4.36 -4.39
C CYS A 101 -17.70 -5.62 -4.89
N ILE A 102 -17.14 -5.57 -6.11
CA ILE A 102 -16.41 -6.70 -6.69
C ILE A 102 -15.11 -6.95 -5.90
N MET A 103 -14.33 -5.91 -5.60
CA MET A 103 -13.08 -6.02 -4.82
C MET A 103 -13.34 -6.54 -3.41
N LYS A 104 -14.44 -6.12 -2.77
CA LYS A 104 -14.83 -6.64 -1.45
C LYS A 104 -15.06 -8.16 -1.46
N LYS A 105 -15.59 -8.71 -2.56
CA LYS A 105 -15.78 -10.17 -2.70
C LYS A 105 -14.51 -10.88 -3.19
N TYR A 106 -13.70 -10.19 -4.00
CA TYR A 106 -12.52 -10.73 -4.66
C TYR A 106 -11.33 -9.76 -4.55
N PRO A 107 -10.70 -9.63 -3.36
CA PRO A 107 -9.62 -8.65 -3.13
C PRO A 107 -8.43 -8.81 -4.09
N ASP A 108 -8.14 -10.04 -4.50
CA ASP A 108 -7.10 -10.41 -5.47
C ASP A 108 -7.19 -9.71 -6.84
N LEU A 109 -8.37 -9.22 -7.21
CA LEU A 109 -8.61 -8.52 -8.47
C LEU A 109 -8.09 -7.08 -8.45
N LEU A 110 -7.70 -6.55 -7.29
CA LEU A 110 -7.07 -5.24 -7.21
C LEU A 110 -5.78 -5.21 -8.05
N THR A 111 -5.06 -6.34 -8.16
CA THR A 111 -3.93 -6.48 -9.09
C THR A 111 -4.30 -6.11 -10.53
N THR A 112 -5.49 -6.49 -11.00
CA THR A 112 -5.95 -6.15 -12.35
C THR A 112 -6.16 -4.66 -12.47
N LEU A 113 -6.80 -4.04 -11.49
CA LEU A 113 -7.06 -2.61 -11.47
C LEU A 113 -5.77 -1.77 -11.40
N LEU A 114 -4.76 -2.22 -10.66
CA LEU A 114 -3.46 -1.55 -10.61
C LEU A 114 -2.72 -1.62 -11.95
N LYS A 115 -2.90 -2.70 -12.73
CA LYS A 115 -2.37 -2.78 -14.11
C LYS A 115 -3.03 -1.74 -15.01
N GLU A 116 -4.34 -1.53 -14.89
CA GLU A 116 -5.05 -0.48 -15.63
C GLU A 116 -4.52 0.91 -15.30
N VAL A 117 -4.36 1.20 -14.00
CA VAL A 117 -3.79 2.47 -13.56
C VAL A 117 -2.37 2.67 -14.07
N LYS A 118 -1.56 1.62 -14.09
CA LYS A 118 -0.17 1.70 -14.54
C LYS A 118 -0.06 2.15 -16.00
N VAL A 119 -0.91 1.65 -16.88
CA VAL A 119 -0.87 1.97 -18.33
C VAL A 119 -1.58 3.29 -18.66
N ASN A 120 -2.52 3.72 -17.83
CA ASN A 120 -3.31 4.92 -18.07
C ASN A 120 -2.58 6.23 -17.75
N ALA A 121 -2.97 7.30 -18.45
CA ALA A 121 -2.41 8.64 -18.26
C ALA A 121 -2.81 9.23 -16.89
N ASP A 122 -2.01 10.16 -16.37
CA ASP A 122 -2.21 10.74 -15.04
C ASP A 122 -3.59 11.42 -14.88
N ASP A 123 -4.15 12.01 -15.94
CA ASP A 123 -5.50 12.57 -15.91
C ASP A 123 -6.55 11.48 -15.61
N SER A 124 -6.52 10.35 -16.32
CA SER A 124 -7.42 9.21 -16.07
C SER A 124 -7.25 8.66 -14.65
N VAL A 125 -5.99 8.51 -14.21
CA VAL A 125 -5.69 8.06 -12.85
C VAL A 125 -6.25 9.02 -11.82
N ASN A 126 -6.12 10.33 -12.01
CA ASN A 126 -6.65 11.34 -11.09
C ASN A 126 -8.17 11.25 -10.95
N HIS A 127 -8.90 10.98 -12.04
CA HIS A 127 -10.35 10.75 -11.98
C HIS A 127 -10.69 9.44 -11.27
N SER A 128 -9.85 8.41 -11.37
CA SER A 128 -10.06 7.12 -10.69
C SER A 128 -9.79 7.14 -9.18
N LEU A 129 -9.12 8.17 -8.65
CA LEU A 129 -8.78 8.25 -7.22
C LEU A 129 -10.00 8.12 -6.30
N VAL A 130 -11.13 8.71 -6.70
CA VAL A 130 -12.40 8.61 -5.95
C VAL A 130 -12.84 7.16 -5.74
N MET A 131 -12.55 6.27 -6.69
CA MET A 131 -12.87 4.86 -6.56
C MET A 131 -11.97 4.18 -5.52
N PHE A 132 -10.67 4.49 -5.53
CA PHE A 132 -9.73 3.93 -4.56
C PHE A 132 -9.98 4.45 -3.13
N GLU A 133 -10.51 5.66 -2.97
CA GLU A 133 -10.97 6.20 -1.69
C GLU A 133 -12.10 5.35 -1.07
N GLU A 134 -12.97 4.74 -1.90
CA GLU A 134 -14.09 3.90 -1.47
C GLU A 134 -13.71 2.42 -1.24
N LEU A 135 -12.55 1.97 -1.72
CA LEU A 135 -12.15 0.56 -1.59
C LEU A 135 -11.83 0.18 -0.14
N ASP A 136 -12.35 -0.96 0.32
CA ASP A 136 -11.92 -1.60 1.56
C ASP A 136 -10.75 -2.54 1.25
N LEU A 137 -9.57 -2.24 1.81
CA LEU A 137 -8.34 -3.02 1.60
C LEU A 137 -8.00 -3.92 2.80
N SER A 138 -8.91 -4.08 3.76
CA SER A 138 -8.65 -4.82 5.00
C SER A 138 -8.32 -6.30 4.81
N GLU A 139 -8.81 -6.90 3.72
CA GLU A 139 -8.58 -8.30 3.33
C GLU A 139 -7.63 -8.45 2.12
N TRP A 140 -7.10 -7.36 1.59
CA TRP A 140 -6.22 -7.41 0.42
C TRP A 140 -4.78 -7.76 0.82
N ILE A 141 -4.24 -8.81 0.19
CA ILE A 141 -2.84 -9.18 0.28
C ILE A 141 -2.17 -8.88 -1.08
N PRO A 142 -1.27 -7.89 -1.16
CA PRO A 142 -0.65 -7.50 -2.42
C PRO A 142 0.32 -8.57 -2.93
N LYS A 143 0.38 -8.74 -4.24
CA LYS A 143 1.36 -9.60 -4.91
C LYS A 143 2.66 -8.84 -5.15
N CYS A 144 3.74 -9.56 -5.48
CA CYS A 144 5.04 -8.95 -5.82
C CYS A 144 4.93 -7.87 -6.91
N ASP A 145 4.10 -8.10 -7.93
CA ASP A 145 3.87 -7.10 -8.99
C ASP A 145 3.19 -5.83 -8.47
N ASP A 146 2.25 -5.96 -7.53
CA ASP A 146 1.52 -4.83 -6.94
C ASP A 146 2.48 -3.93 -6.15
N ILE A 147 3.35 -4.54 -5.33
CA ILE A 147 4.39 -3.82 -4.59
C ILE A 147 5.42 -3.19 -5.53
N ARG A 148 5.77 -3.86 -6.64
CA ARG A 148 6.64 -3.28 -7.66
C ARG A 148 6.03 -2.04 -8.32
N PHE A 149 4.73 -2.04 -8.60
CA PHE A 149 4.04 -0.85 -9.12
C PHE A 149 4.02 0.28 -8.11
N ILE A 150 3.68 0.00 -6.85
CA ILE A 150 3.69 1.00 -5.79
C ILE A 150 5.10 1.58 -5.61
N ARG A 151 6.14 0.73 -5.63
CA ARG A 151 7.54 1.17 -5.56
C ARG A 151 7.92 2.11 -6.69
N GLU A 152 7.59 1.76 -7.93
CA GLU A 152 7.81 2.60 -9.10
C GLU A 152 7.11 3.96 -8.94
N TRP A 153 5.84 3.96 -8.51
CA TRP A 153 5.08 5.20 -8.33
C TRP A 153 5.61 6.09 -7.21
N LEU A 154 6.05 5.49 -6.10
CA LEU A 154 6.61 6.23 -4.98
C LEU A 154 8.01 6.77 -5.31
N LEU A 155 8.87 5.95 -5.90
CA LEU A 155 10.29 6.28 -6.06
C LEU A 155 10.62 6.95 -7.38
N GLU A 156 9.81 6.84 -8.42
CA GLU A 156 10.16 7.39 -9.75
C GLU A 156 9.35 8.64 -10.10
N LEU A 157 8.14 8.79 -9.55
CA LEU A 157 7.24 9.90 -9.84
C LEU A 157 7.31 11.01 -8.78
N PRO A 158 7.04 12.28 -9.13
CA PRO A 158 6.97 13.37 -8.15
C PRO A 158 5.79 13.20 -7.19
N LEU A 159 5.88 13.80 -6.00
CA LEU A 159 4.83 13.73 -4.97
C LEU A 159 3.47 14.26 -5.46
N SER A 160 3.48 15.20 -6.41
CA SER A 160 2.31 15.76 -7.08
C SER A 160 1.66 14.86 -8.13
N SER A 161 2.29 13.73 -8.51
CA SER A 161 1.70 12.80 -9.47
C SER A 161 0.52 12.02 -8.84
N PRO A 162 -0.61 11.86 -9.54
CA PRO A 162 -1.73 11.04 -9.10
C PRO A 162 -1.36 9.60 -8.75
N LYS A 163 -0.42 9.00 -9.49
CA LYS A 163 0.05 7.63 -9.22
C LYS A 163 0.87 7.55 -7.93
N ASN A 164 1.70 8.56 -7.64
CA ASN A 164 2.43 8.64 -6.38
C ASN A 164 1.46 8.76 -5.20
N PHE A 165 0.50 9.68 -5.29
CA PHE A 165 -0.57 9.82 -4.31
C PHE A 165 -1.34 8.51 -4.10
N LEU A 166 -1.70 7.83 -5.18
CA LEU A 166 -2.36 6.53 -5.11
C LEU A 166 -1.50 5.49 -4.37
N GLY A 167 -0.20 5.40 -4.68
CA GLY A 167 0.71 4.51 -3.96
C GLY A 167 0.71 4.77 -2.45
N ARG A 168 0.75 6.04 -2.04
CA ARG A 168 0.65 6.44 -0.62
C ARG A 168 -0.68 6.05 0.00
N MET A 169 -1.79 6.31 -0.69
CA MET A 169 -3.13 5.97 -0.24
C MET A 169 -3.34 4.47 -0.08
N LEU A 170 -2.88 3.66 -1.04
CA LEU A 170 -2.99 2.20 -0.98
C LEU A 170 -2.26 1.66 0.25
N LEU A 171 -1.00 2.07 0.46
CA LEU A 171 -0.23 1.66 1.64
C LEU A 171 -0.92 2.11 2.93
N SER A 172 -1.49 3.32 3.01
CA SER A 172 -2.20 3.76 4.22
C SER A 172 -3.49 2.98 4.52
N LYS A 173 -4.12 2.37 3.52
CA LYS A 173 -5.38 1.65 3.66
C LYS A 173 -5.19 0.14 3.89
N MET A 174 -4.00 -0.38 3.66
CA MET A 174 -3.65 -1.79 3.94
C MET A 174 -3.78 -2.10 5.44
N ASN A 175 -4.12 -3.35 5.74
CA ASN A 175 -4.22 -3.83 7.12
C ASN A 175 -2.83 -4.21 7.68
N TRP A 176 -2.13 -3.25 8.27
CA TRP A 176 -0.86 -3.47 8.95
C TRP A 176 -1.01 -4.00 10.38
N ASP A 177 -2.22 -4.32 10.83
CA ASP A 177 -2.46 -4.82 12.17
C ASP A 177 -2.68 -6.33 12.20
N PHE A 178 -3.11 -6.86 13.35
CA PHE A 178 -3.43 -8.27 13.49
C PHE A 178 -4.78 -8.62 12.86
N SER A 179 -4.83 -9.76 12.18
CA SER A 179 -6.06 -10.41 11.76
C SER A 179 -6.95 -10.79 12.95
N ASN A 180 -8.19 -11.17 12.66
CA ASN A 180 -9.13 -11.69 13.66
C ASN A 180 -8.59 -12.93 14.40
N GLN A 181 -7.67 -13.67 13.77
CA GLN A 181 -7.03 -14.86 14.34
C GLN A 181 -5.86 -14.52 15.28
N GLY A 182 -5.43 -13.26 15.32
CA GLY A 182 -4.35 -12.78 16.18
C GLY A 182 -2.95 -12.82 15.56
N GLU A 183 -2.82 -13.40 14.38
CA GLU A 183 -1.62 -13.32 13.53
C GLU A 183 -1.61 -12.01 12.73
N LEU A 184 -0.44 -11.60 12.22
CA LEU A 184 -0.33 -10.44 11.33
C LEU A 184 -1.27 -10.60 10.13
N ALA A 185 -2.05 -9.57 9.80
CA ALA A 185 -2.92 -9.59 8.63
C ALA A 185 -2.10 -9.61 7.32
N LEU A 186 -0.92 -8.99 7.33
CA LEU A 186 0.04 -9.01 6.24
C LEU A 186 1.35 -9.72 6.65
N PRO A 187 2.05 -10.41 5.73
CA PRO A 187 3.31 -11.08 6.05
C PRO A 187 4.37 -10.13 6.61
N LEU A 188 5.19 -10.60 7.55
CA LEU A 188 6.26 -9.80 8.17
C LEU A 188 7.27 -9.28 7.12
N GLU A 189 7.53 -10.09 6.09
CA GLU A 189 8.39 -9.71 4.95
C GLU A 189 7.84 -8.45 4.27
N LEU A 190 6.53 -8.37 4.08
CA LEU A 190 5.90 -7.20 3.47
C LEU A 190 5.99 -5.95 4.34
N HIS A 191 5.87 -6.11 5.68
CA HIS A 191 6.12 -5.00 6.60
C HIS A 191 7.55 -4.45 6.44
N ARG A 192 8.55 -5.34 6.35
CA ARG A 192 9.96 -4.96 6.22
C ARG A 192 10.27 -4.35 4.86
N GLU A 193 9.79 -4.93 3.78
CA GLU A 193 9.92 -4.39 2.42
C GLU A 193 9.29 -2.99 2.33
N THR A 194 8.10 -2.81 2.92
CA THR A 194 7.41 -1.52 2.96
C THR A 194 8.19 -0.49 3.79
N ALA A 195 8.76 -0.89 4.93
CA ALA A 195 9.59 -0.01 5.74
C ALA A 195 10.82 0.51 4.97
N VAL A 196 11.52 -0.37 4.26
CA VAL A 196 12.67 0.01 3.41
C VAL A 196 12.22 0.89 2.24
N LEU A 197 11.10 0.56 1.59
CA LEU A 197 10.54 1.38 0.51
C LEU A 197 10.20 2.81 0.98
N VAL A 198 9.57 2.94 2.15
CA VAL A 198 9.24 4.24 2.73
C VAL A 198 10.50 5.00 3.10
N LEU A 199 11.54 4.33 3.62
CA LEU A 199 12.85 4.96 3.86
C LEU A 199 13.47 5.49 2.56
N GLU A 200 13.50 4.68 1.49
CA GLU A 200 14.02 5.10 0.19
C GLU A 200 13.29 6.34 -0.33
N ALA A 201 11.96 6.34 -0.25
CA ALA A 201 11.13 7.47 -0.65
C ALA A 201 11.42 8.69 0.24
N TYR A 202 11.53 8.48 1.55
CA TYR A 202 11.81 9.55 2.50
C TYR A 202 13.15 10.22 2.18
N MET A 203 14.23 9.45 2.06
CA MET A 203 15.56 9.96 1.73
C MET A 203 15.57 10.69 0.37
N LYS A 204 14.73 10.28 -0.57
CA LYS A 204 14.61 10.95 -1.88
C LYS A 204 13.93 12.32 -1.79
N PHE A 205 12.83 12.43 -1.05
CA PHE A 205 11.97 13.62 -1.06
C PHE A 205 12.19 14.58 0.10
N ASP A 206 12.63 14.13 1.29
CA ASP A 206 12.98 15.01 2.40
C ASP A 206 14.42 15.53 2.27
N ARG A 207 14.64 16.43 1.30
CA ARG A 207 15.94 17.07 1.07
C ARG A 207 16.28 18.18 2.06
N LYS A 208 15.30 18.64 2.84
CA LYS A 208 15.48 19.79 3.75
C LYS A 208 15.96 19.38 5.14
N GLY A 209 15.91 18.10 5.48
CA GLY A 209 16.53 17.56 6.68
C GLY A 209 16.06 18.24 7.96
N ASN A 210 15.09 17.62 8.63
CA ASN A 210 14.78 17.88 10.06
C ASN A 210 13.99 19.16 10.40
N GLU A 211 13.32 19.84 9.46
CA GLU A 211 12.41 20.95 9.81
C GLU A 211 11.02 20.50 10.27
N TRP A 212 10.69 19.21 10.17
CA TRP A 212 9.47 18.68 10.80
C TRP A 212 9.72 18.43 12.29
N SER A 213 9.23 19.34 13.13
CA SER A 213 9.26 19.23 14.59
C SER A 213 7.90 18.84 15.16
N VAL A 214 7.86 17.83 16.03
CA VAL A 214 6.66 17.37 16.76
C VAL A 214 5.97 18.49 17.57
N SER A 215 6.67 19.57 17.91
CA SER A 215 6.05 20.76 18.53
C SER A 215 4.99 21.41 17.64
N ASN A 216 5.15 21.34 16.32
CA ASN A 216 4.11 21.66 15.34
C ASN A 216 3.30 20.41 14.97
N GLY A 217 3.91 19.22 14.98
CA GLY A 217 3.29 17.95 14.63
C GLY A 217 2.09 17.55 15.51
N LEU A 218 2.12 17.71 16.83
CA LEU A 218 0.98 17.35 17.69
C LEU A 218 -0.22 18.32 17.56
N ALA A 219 0.05 19.61 17.41
CA ALA A 219 -0.99 20.62 17.17
C ALA A 219 -1.63 20.47 15.78
N GLN A 220 -0.82 20.08 14.79
CA GLN A 220 -1.27 19.79 13.43
C GLN A 220 -1.97 18.43 13.35
N MET A 221 -1.48 17.37 14.00
CA MET A 221 -2.15 16.06 14.08
C MET A 221 -3.56 16.19 14.68
N LEU A 222 -3.74 17.02 15.71
CA LEU A 222 -5.07 17.30 16.30
C LEU A 222 -5.96 18.19 15.42
N GLN A 223 -5.39 19.08 14.60
CA GLN A 223 -6.14 19.89 13.62
C GLN A 223 -6.46 19.14 12.32
N PHE A 224 -5.69 18.10 11.96
CA PHE A 224 -5.75 17.42 10.67
C PHE A 224 -6.26 15.96 10.73
N ALA A 225 -6.57 15.45 11.93
CA ALA A 225 -7.27 14.18 12.12
C ALA A 225 -8.71 14.13 11.53
N THR A 226 -9.19 15.21 10.92
CA THR A 226 -10.57 15.33 10.42
C THR A 226 -10.72 15.18 8.90
N VAL A 227 -9.66 15.08 8.09
CA VAL A 227 -9.81 15.02 6.62
C VAL A 227 -8.79 14.10 5.94
N GLY A 228 -9.27 13.09 5.20
CA GLY A 228 -8.48 12.13 4.42
C GLY A 228 -7.65 12.68 3.23
N ASN A 229 -7.44 13.99 3.15
CA ASN A 229 -6.68 14.67 2.07
C ASN A 229 -5.18 14.80 2.37
N TYR A 230 -4.74 14.36 3.54
CA TYR A 230 -3.38 14.52 4.05
C TYR A 230 -2.29 13.98 3.11
N ALA A 231 -2.54 12.86 2.42
CA ALA A 231 -1.54 12.31 1.49
C ALA A 231 -1.44 13.08 0.16
N ARG A 232 -2.35 14.00 -0.19
CA ARG A 232 -2.36 14.60 -1.53
C ARG A 232 -1.37 15.74 -1.70
N GLU A 233 -1.05 16.42 -0.61
CA GLU A 233 -0.14 17.56 -0.60
C GLU A 233 1.31 17.10 -0.40
N GLU A 234 2.27 17.82 -0.97
CA GLU A 234 3.70 17.52 -0.80
C GLU A 234 4.14 17.71 0.66
N GLU A 235 3.53 18.67 1.36
CA GLU A 235 3.78 18.93 2.79
C GLU A 235 3.32 17.77 3.69
N GLY A 236 2.31 17.02 3.25
CA GLY A 236 1.79 15.83 3.93
C GLY A 236 2.60 14.55 3.67
N PHE A 237 3.74 14.63 3.00
CA PHE A 237 4.55 13.43 2.76
C PHE A 237 5.27 12.94 4.02
N VAL A 238 5.91 13.83 4.79
CA VAL A 238 6.75 13.46 5.94
C VAL A 238 5.95 12.82 7.07
N PRO A 239 4.88 13.44 7.60
CA PRO A 239 4.06 12.77 8.60
C PRO A 239 3.36 11.50 8.08
N TRP A 240 3.09 11.37 6.76
CA TRP A 240 2.51 10.14 6.17
C TRP A 240 3.49 8.99 6.28
N ALA A 241 4.74 9.25 5.96
CA ALA A 241 5.79 8.26 6.07
C ALA A 241 5.93 7.79 7.51
N TRP A 242 5.94 8.70 8.49
CA TRP A 242 6.02 8.35 9.91
C TRP A 242 4.79 7.58 10.40
N ASP A 243 3.58 8.02 10.08
CA ASP A 243 2.35 7.34 10.46
C ASP A 243 2.32 5.90 9.91
N LEU A 244 2.71 5.72 8.64
CA LEU A 244 2.85 4.41 8.04
C LEU A 244 3.91 3.58 8.77
N LEU A 245 5.12 4.12 9.00
CA LEU A 245 6.20 3.41 9.70
C LEU A 245 5.82 2.98 11.12
N PHE A 246 5.05 3.80 11.86
CA PHE A 246 4.57 3.46 13.19
C PHE A 246 3.46 2.41 13.17
N SER A 247 2.73 2.27 12.07
CA SER A 247 1.70 1.23 11.91
C SER A 247 2.28 -0.17 11.65
N LEU A 248 3.49 -0.25 11.08
CA LEU A 248 4.15 -1.51 10.73
C LEU A 248 4.58 -2.31 11.97
N LYS A 249 4.39 -3.63 11.93
CA LYS A 249 4.83 -4.56 12.96
C LYS A 249 6.24 -5.08 12.64
N LEU A 250 7.25 -4.33 13.05
CA LEU A 250 8.65 -4.57 12.66
C LEU A 250 9.46 -5.24 13.76
N HIS A 251 9.09 -5.02 15.03
CA HIS A 251 9.82 -5.53 16.18
C HIS A 251 9.38 -6.95 16.53
N ALA A 252 10.26 -7.77 17.10
CA ALA A 252 9.92 -9.12 17.57
C ALA A 252 8.84 -9.16 18.66
N LEU A 253 8.56 -7.99 19.25
CA LEU A 253 7.56 -7.77 20.29
C LEU A 253 6.21 -7.30 19.75
N ASP A 254 6.13 -7.02 18.45
CA ASP A 254 4.88 -6.66 17.78
C ASP A 254 4.02 -7.91 17.54
N LYS A 255 3.57 -8.49 18.64
CA LYS A 255 2.65 -9.63 18.70
C LYS A 255 1.44 -9.23 19.51
N LYS A 256 0.27 -9.78 19.18
CA LYS A 256 -0.96 -9.53 19.94
C LYS A 256 -0.81 -9.89 21.43
N PHE A 257 -0.02 -10.94 21.71
CA PHE A 257 0.35 -11.37 23.06
C PHE A 257 1.86 -11.64 23.12
N PRO A 258 2.69 -10.61 23.36
CA PRO A 258 4.13 -10.79 23.32
C PRO A 258 4.61 -11.55 24.57
N MET A 259 5.53 -12.48 24.37
CA MET A 259 6.16 -13.23 25.46
C MET A 259 7.36 -12.46 26.00
N TRP A 260 7.12 -11.24 26.50
CA TRP A 260 8.14 -10.28 26.96
C TRP A 260 9.23 -10.96 27.81
N VAL A 261 8.83 -11.71 28.83
CA VAL A 261 9.77 -12.36 29.77
C VAL A 261 10.70 -13.35 29.08
N GLN A 262 10.20 -14.17 28.15
CA GLN A 262 11.02 -15.19 27.49
C GLN A 262 11.97 -14.60 26.44
N ILE A 263 11.54 -13.52 25.78
CA ILE A 263 12.38 -12.78 24.84
C ILE A 263 13.52 -12.07 25.60
N TYR A 264 13.21 -11.42 26.73
CA TYR A 264 14.24 -10.70 27.50
C TYR A 264 15.19 -11.60 28.28
N ASP A 265 14.72 -12.77 28.69
CA ASP A 265 15.56 -13.73 29.39
C ASP A 265 16.44 -14.55 28.43
N GLY A 266 16.41 -14.24 27.12
CA GLY A 266 17.22 -14.89 26.10
C GLY A 266 16.84 -16.35 25.85
N PHE A 267 15.61 -16.76 26.23
CA PHE A 267 15.13 -18.13 26.05
C PHE A 267 14.53 -18.37 24.67
N LEU A 268 14.21 -17.31 23.93
CA LEU A 268 13.75 -17.36 22.55
C LEU A 268 14.81 -16.75 21.65
N ASP A 269 15.47 -17.60 20.86
CA ASP A 269 16.27 -17.13 19.73
C ASP A 269 15.36 -16.43 18.71
N ILE A 270 15.75 -15.22 18.33
CA ILE A 270 15.02 -14.41 17.36
C ILE A 270 15.72 -14.54 16.00
N ASP A 271 15.79 -15.77 15.49
CA ASP A 271 16.56 -16.14 14.28
C ASP A 271 16.06 -15.51 12.97
N PHE A 272 14.93 -14.82 13.00
CA PHE A 272 14.32 -14.18 11.83
C PHE A 272 14.63 -12.68 11.73
N LEU A 273 15.44 -12.12 12.62
CA LEU A 273 15.82 -10.70 12.55
C LEU A 273 16.92 -10.48 11.54
N PRO A 274 16.76 -9.48 10.66
CA PRO A 274 17.74 -9.26 9.63
C PRO A 274 18.98 -8.56 10.19
N ASP A 275 20.14 -8.90 9.61
CA ASP A 275 21.39 -8.21 9.87
C ASP A 275 21.62 -7.13 8.80
N PRO A 276 21.64 -5.84 9.18
CA PRO A 276 21.79 -4.77 8.21
C PRO A 276 23.14 -4.79 7.52
N PHE A 277 24.18 -5.39 8.11
CA PHE A 277 25.52 -5.43 7.54
C PHE A 277 25.76 -6.62 6.60
N GLU A 278 24.93 -7.67 6.68
CA GLU A 278 25.06 -8.87 5.84
C GLU A 278 24.05 -8.88 4.68
N GLU A 279 22.87 -8.26 4.86
CA GLU A 279 21.76 -8.38 3.92
C GLU A 279 21.71 -7.23 2.90
N LEU A 280 21.85 -7.57 1.62
CA LEU A 280 21.92 -6.59 0.51
C LEU A 280 20.65 -5.74 0.35
N TRP A 281 19.47 -6.26 0.68
CA TRP A 281 18.22 -5.50 0.56
C TRP A 281 18.10 -4.40 1.64
N LEU A 282 18.94 -4.44 2.68
CA LEU A 282 19.06 -3.40 3.70
C LEU A 282 20.10 -2.31 3.36
N GLN A 283 20.67 -2.31 2.16
CA GLN A 283 21.60 -1.24 1.73
C GLN A 283 21.03 0.18 1.86
N PRO A 284 19.76 0.45 1.49
CA PRO A 284 19.17 1.78 1.75
C PRO A 284 19.15 2.15 3.23
N LEU A 285 18.94 1.16 4.11
CA LEU A 285 18.96 1.33 5.56
C LEU A 285 20.36 1.67 6.07
N LEU A 286 21.39 0.97 5.59
CA LEU A 286 22.79 1.26 5.92
C LEU A 286 23.19 2.67 5.49
N ASN A 287 22.89 3.06 4.25
CA ASN A 287 23.21 4.40 3.75
C ASN A 287 22.55 5.49 4.60
N GLY A 288 21.26 5.32 4.92
CA GLY A 288 20.56 6.26 5.79
C GLY A 288 21.12 6.28 7.22
N TYR A 289 21.57 5.15 7.75
CA TYR A 289 22.19 5.06 9.07
C TYR A 289 23.54 5.80 9.11
N GLU A 290 24.39 5.62 8.10
CA GLU A 290 25.67 6.33 7.98
C GLU A 290 25.49 7.85 7.91
N GLU A 291 24.43 8.29 7.21
CA GLU A 291 24.03 9.70 7.12
C GLU A 291 23.28 10.21 8.37
N LYS A 292 23.02 9.35 9.36
CA LYS A 292 22.24 9.63 10.58
C LYS A 292 20.84 10.15 10.29
N HIS A 293 20.25 9.62 9.22
CA HIS A 293 18.92 9.94 8.79
C HIS A 293 17.89 9.39 9.80
N PRO A 294 16.94 10.19 10.32
CA PRO A 294 16.11 9.77 11.46
C PRO A 294 15.27 8.53 11.20
N VAL A 295 14.65 8.40 10.01
CA VAL A 295 13.89 7.20 9.64
C VAL A 295 14.76 5.95 9.64
N ALA A 296 15.99 6.07 9.12
CA ALA A 296 16.92 4.95 9.09
C ALA A 296 17.33 4.57 10.51
N CYS A 297 17.66 5.54 11.36
CA CYS A 297 17.97 5.31 12.77
C CYS A 297 16.82 4.62 13.52
N TYR A 298 15.57 5.01 13.27
CA TYR A 298 14.40 4.34 13.84
C TYR A 298 14.31 2.88 13.39
N LEU A 299 14.34 2.63 12.07
CA LEU A 299 14.24 1.29 11.50
C LEU A 299 15.39 0.38 11.91
N PHE A 300 16.60 0.92 12.00
CA PHE A 300 17.79 0.21 12.48
C PHE A 300 17.56 -0.37 13.87
N LEU A 301 16.89 0.39 14.75
CA LEU A 301 16.55 -0.04 16.09
C LEU A 301 15.36 -1.01 16.12
N VAL A 302 14.26 -0.71 15.43
CA VAL A 302 13.03 -1.49 15.61
C VAL A 302 12.93 -2.76 14.76
N MET A 303 13.66 -2.84 13.64
CA MET A 303 13.50 -3.90 12.64
C MET A 303 14.64 -4.91 12.63
N THR A 304 15.86 -4.51 13.04
CA THR A 304 17.07 -5.32 12.85
C THR A 304 17.54 -5.99 14.13
N ASN A 305 18.47 -6.93 14.01
CA ASN A 305 19.11 -7.58 15.15
C ASN A 305 19.89 -6.62 16.08
N ILE A 306 20.17 -5.39 15.65
CA ILE A 306 20.86 -4.38 16.46
C ILE A 306 20.02 -3.97 17.67
N GLY A 307 18.75 -3.63 17.48
CA GLY A 307 17.89 -3.22 18.59
C GLY A 307 17.36 -4.36 19.46
N HIS A 308 17.66 -5.61 19.08
CA HIS A 308 17.24 -6.81 19.78
C HIS A 308 18.40 -7.53 20.49
N ASN A 309 19.61 -6.95 20.48
CA ASN A 309 20.79 -7.49 21.14
C ASN A 309 21.51 -6.40 21.93
N VAL A 310 21.62 -6.58 23.25
CA VAL A 310 22.21 -5.57 24.16
C VAL A 310 23.61 -5.14 23.72
N ARG A 311 24.49 -6.08 23.37
CA ARG A 311 25.88 -5.75 23.00
C ARG A 311 25.94 -4.92 21.72
N ARG A 312 25.20 -5.34 20.69
CA ARG A 312 25.15 -4.60 19.41
C ARG A 312 24.47 -3.26 19.56
N LEU A 313 23.39 -3.20 20.33
CA LEU A 313 22.73 -1.96 20.65
C LEU A 313 23.69 -0.95 21.32
N MET A 314 24.54 -1.40 22.24
CA MET A 314 25.54 -0.54 22.89
C MET A 314 26.61 -0.02 21.92
N ILE A 315 27.03 -0.83 20.95
CA ILE A 315 28.10 -0.45 20.01
C ILE A 315 27.53 0.39 18.85
N GLU A 316 26.46 -0.07 18.20
CA GLU A 316 25.93 0.53 16.97
C GLU A 316 24.60 1.29 17.17
N GLY A 317 23.79 0.92 18.17
CA GLY A 317 22.40 1.40 18.29
C GLY A 317 22.20 2.69 19.08
N LEU A 318 23.00 2.98 20.12
CA LEU A 318 22.81 4.17 20.96
C LEU A 318 22.93 5.50 20.19
N GLN A 319 23.76 5.52 19.15
CA GLN A 319 23.87 6.70 18.29
C GLN A 319 22.60 6.96 17.47
N CYS A 320 21.81 5.92 17.15
CA CYS A 320 20.51 6.07 16.50
C CYS A 320 19.52 6.83 17.41
N LEU A 321 19.47 6.49 18.71
CA LEU A 321 18.66 7.23 19.68
C LEU A 321 19.09 8.69 19.77
N THR A 322 20.40 8.94 19.76
CA THR A 322 20.95 10.29 19.77
C THR A 322 20.56 11.07 18.51
N ALA A 323 20.62 10.44 17.34
CA ALA A 323 20.21 11.04 16.07
C ALA A 323 18.72 11.38 16.08
N LEU A 324 17.85 10.47 16.52
CA LEU A 324 16.41 10.71 16.64
C LEU A 324 16.09 11.93 17.52
N VAL A 325 16.71 12.02 18.70
CA VAL A 325 16.51 13.15 19.62
C VAL A 325 17.02 14.46 19.02
N LYS A 326 18.19 14.46 18.36
CA LYS A 326 18.75 15.65 17.70
C LYS A 326 17.90 16.13 16.54
N SER A 327 17.32 15.20 15.78
CA SER A 327 16.36 15.46 14.70
C SER A 327 14.93 15.76 15.19
N ARG A 328 14.73 15.92 16.51
CA ARG A 328 13.43 16.21 17.15
C ARG A 328 12.34 15.16 16.89
N GLN A 329 12.75 13.93 16.56
CA GLN A 329 11.87 12.78 16.37
C GLN A 329 11.63 12.05 17.69
N TYR A 330 11.00 12.76 18.64
CA TYR A 330 10.84 12.26 20.01
C TYR A 330 9.92 11.04 20.09
N LEU A 331 8.87 10.97 19.28
CA LEU A 331 7.96 9.82 19.27
C LEU A 331 8.70 8.54 18.86
N ALA A 332 9.47 8.61 17.77
CA ALA A 332 10.32 7.51 17.33
C ALA A 332 11.33 7.09 18.41
N ALA A 333 11.99 8.07 19.07
CA ALA A 333 12.91 7.77 20.16
C ALA A 333 12.21 7.09 21.35
N ILE A 334 11.01 7.56 21.74
CA ILE A 334 10.22 6.97 22.83
C ILE A 334 9.79 5.55 22.47
N GLN A 335 9.31 5.32 21.24
CA GLN A 335 8.91 4.00 20.78
C GLN A 335 10.10 3.04 20.70
N SER A 336 11.26 3.50 20.20
CA SER A 336 12.49 2.69 20.25
C SER A 336 12.87 2.35 21.70
N LEU A 337 12.82 3.31 22.63
CA LEU A 337 13.09 3.05 24.05
C LEU A 337 12.09 2.06 24.66
N TYR A 338 10.81 2.11 24.29
CA TYR A 338 9.81 1.15 24.76
C TYR A 338 10.21 -0.29 24.44
N TYR A 339 10.74 -0.54 23.23
CA TYR A 339 11.21 -1.88 22.84
C TYR A 339 12.54 -2.27 23.48
N ILE A 340 13.44 -1.30 23.61
CA ILE A 340 14.84 -1.49 24.01
C ILE A 340 15.02 -1.59 25.54
N LEU A 341 14.37 -0.71 26.30
CA LEU A 341 14.59 -0.58 27.75
C LEU A 341 14.46 -1.88 28.53
N PRO A 342 13.49 -2.77 28.22
CA PRO A 342 13.36 -3.99 29.00
C PRO A 342 14.56 -4.95 28.88
N PHE A 343 15.34 -4.91 27.79
CA PHE A 343 16.58 -5.70 27.67
C PHE A 343 17.64 -5.29 28.72
N PHE A 344 17.53 -4.09 29.25
CA PHE A 344 18.45 -3.53 30.24
C PHE A 344 17.99 -3.73 31.68
N VAL A 345 16.76 -4.21 31.93
CA VAL A 345 16.24 -4.41 33.29
C VAL A 345 17.05 -5.45 34.07
N LYS A 346 17.61 -6.46 33.38
CA LYS A 346 18.47 -7.49 33.98
C LYS A 346 19.97 -7.31 33.69
N ASN A 347 20.32 -6.46 32.72
CA ASN A 347 21.71 -6.24 32.27
C ASN A 347 22.19 -4.81 32.56
N SER A 348 21.72 -4.20 33.66
CA SER A 348 22.03 -2.81 34.00
C SER A 348 23.53 -2.55 34.21
N GLU A 349 24.30 -3.58 34.56
CA GLU A 349 25.76 -3.47 34.72
C GLU A 349 26.48 -3.23 33.38
N GLU A 350 26.01 -3.80 32.28
CA GLU A 350 26.60 -3.58 30.95
C GLU A 350 26.42 -2.12 30.47
N LEU A 351 25.31 -1.47 30.85
CA LEU A 351 25.12 -0.03 30.62
C LEU A 351 26.10 0.83 31.42
N LEU A 352 26.34 0.47 32.67
CA LEU A 352 27.19 1.24 33.58
C LEU A 352 28.68 1.11 33.22
N SER A 353 29.10 -0.04 32.69
CA SER A 353 30.48 -0.29 32.27
C SER A 353 30.99 0.57 31.11
N GLN A 354 30.11 1.30 30.41
CA GLN A 354 30.50 2.21 29.32
C GLN A 354 30.57 3.69 29.75
N THR A 355 30.31 3.98 31.03
CA THR A 355 30.40 5.34 31.60
C THR A 355 31.69 5.61 32.38
N GLU A 356 32.59 4.62 32.45
CA GLU A 356 33.99 4.77 32.87
C GLU A 356 34.90 4.84 31.64
#